data_AF-X0WML6-F1
#
_entry.id   AF-X0WML6-F1
#
_cell.length_a   1.000
_cell.length_b   1.000
_cell.length_c   1.000
_cell.angle_alpha   90.00
_cell.angle_beta   90.00
_cell.angle_gamma   90.00
#
_symmetry.space_group_name_H-M   'P 1'
#
loop_
_entity.id
_entity.type
_entity.pdbx_description
1 polymer ?
#
loop_
_entity_poly.entity_id
_entity_poly.type
_entity_poly.pdbx_seq_one_letter_code
_entity_poly.pdbx_strand_id
1 'polypeptide(L)' 'MATDYETIQRNHEAFKKRKRLVTKLKLAAKNVVIQYKTAKKSLDEIQKIALSCGFYIDEDTGDLKDIT' A
#
# COMPACT_ATOMS: atom_id res chain seq x y z
N MET A 1 14.85 20.30 42.03
CA MET A 1 15.17 19.18 41.12
C MET A 1 13.86 18.64 40.57
N ALA A 2 13.40 19.15 39.43
CA ALA A 2 12.16 18.70 38.76
C ALA A 2 12.47 17.99 37.43
N THR A 3 13.66 17.39 37.32
CA THR A 3 14.29 17.17 36.02
C THR A 3 14.11 15.75 35.45
N ASP A 4 14.03 14.72 36.29
CA ASP A 4 13.91 13.33 35.79
C ASP A 4 12.46 12.94 35.50
N TYR A 5 11.53 13.23 36.42
CA TYR A 5 10.15 12.77 36.28
C TYR A 5 9.44 13.42 35.08
N GLU A 6 9.62 14.73 34.88
CA GLU A 6 9.05 15.45 33.73
C GLU A 6 9.67 15.01 32.40
N THR A 7 10.94 14.60 32.41
CA THR A 7 11.64 14.10 31.22
C THR A 7 11.15 12.69 30.86
N ILE A 8 10.99 11.81 31.85
CA ILE A 8 10.41 10.48 31.68
C ILE A 8 8.99 10.59 31.13
N GLN A 9 8.17 11.49 31.67
CA GLN A 9 6.79 11.69 31.23
C GLN A 9 6.73 12.20 29.78
N ARG A 10 7.59 13.16 29.40
CA ARG A 10 7.69 13.63 28.01
C ARG A 10 8.11 12.53 27.04
N ASN A 11 9.09 11.71 27.41
CA ASN A 11 9.54 10.58 26.59
C ASN A 11 8.45 9.52 26.43
N HIS A 12 7.68 9.25 27.48
CA HIS A 12 6.55 8.31 27.43
C HIS A 12 5.46 8.78 26.46
N GLU A 13 5.08 10.06 26.51
CA GLU A 13 4.09 10.61 25.59
C GLU A 13 4.60 10.65 24.14
N ALA A 14 5.88 10.98 23.94
CA ALA A 14 6.52 10.89 22.63
C ALA A 14 6.51 9.45 22.09
N PHE A 15 6.79 8.46 22.94
CA PHE A 15 6.74 7.04 22.58
C PHE A 15 5.32 6.60 22.21
N LYS A 16 4.30 6.97 23.00
CA LYS A 16 2.89 6.71 22.68
C LYS A 16 2.49 7.30 21.33
N LYS A 17 2.90 8.55 21.05
CA LYS A 17 2.61 9.21 19.77
C LYS A 17 3.26 8.46 18.61
N ARG A 18 4.54 8.10 18.72
CA ARG A 18 5.25 7.32 17.70
C ARG A 18 4.61 5.95 17.48
N LYS A 19 4.24 5.23 18.54
CA LYS A 19 3.53 3.95 18.46
C LYS A 19 2.21 4.08 17.69
N ARG A 20 1.42 5.13 17.95
CA ARG A 20 0.19 5.40 17.19
C ARG A 20 0.46 5.65 15.70
N LEU A 21 1.51 6.39 15.37
CA LEU A 21 1.91 6.64 13.97
C LEU A 21 2.31 5.35 13.26
N VAL A 22 3.11 4.49 13.91
CA VAL A 22 3.49 3.18 13.36
C VAL A 22 2.26 2.31 13.13
N THR A 23 1.30 2.28 14.05
CA THR A 23 0.04 1.54 13.86
C THR A 23 -0.74 2.06 12.66
N LYS A 24 -0.86 3.39 12.50
CA LYS A 24 -1.54 4.00 11.34
C LYS A 24 -0.82 3.65 10.03
N LEU A 25 0.51 3.72 10.01
CA LEU A 25 1.32 3.35 8.85
C LEU A 25 1.13 1.87 8.49
N LYS A 26 1.09 0.98 9.49
CA LYS A 26 0.81 -0.45 9.29
C LYS A 26 -0.57 -0.69 8.67
N LEU A 27 -1.59 0.06 9.10
CA LEU A 27 -2.94 -0.02 8.52
C LEU A 27 -2.95 0.51 7.07
N ALA A 28 -2.31 1.65 6.82
CA ALA A 28 -2.19 2.20 5.47
C ALA A 28 -1.48 1.21 4.52
N ALA A 29 -0.37 0.61 4.95
CA ALA A 29 0.35 -0.40 4.18
C ALA A 29 -0.54 -1.63 3.87
N LYS A 30 -1.30 -2.12 4.86
CA LYS A 30 -2.27 -3.21 4.61
C LYS A 30 -3.33 -2.83 3.58
N ASN A 31 -3.88 -1.62 3.66
CA ASN A 31 -4.88 -1.15 2.71
C ASN A 31 -4.32 -1.04 1.29
N VAL A 32 -3.09 -0.52 1.14
CA VAL A 32 -2.40 -0.47 -0.16
C VAL A 32 -2.21 -1.87 -0.73
N VAL A 33 -1.79 -2.84 0.08
CA VAL A 33 -1.63 -4.23 -0.36
C VAL A 33 -2.97 -4.84 -0.81
N ILE A 34 -4.06 -4.56 -0.11
CA ILE A 34 -5.39 -5.03 -0.49
C ILE A 34 -5.82 -4.41 -1.82
N GLN A 35 -5.67 -3.08 -1.97
CA GLN A 35 -6.01 -2.38 -3.20
C GLN A 35 -5.18 -2.88 -4.38
N TYR A 36 -3.88 -3.10 -4.19
CA TYR A 36 -3.00 -3.69 -5.20
C TYR A 36 -3.46 -5.09 -5.62
N LYS A 37 -3.82 -5.96 -4.66
CA LYS A 37 -4.36 -7.30 -4.97
C LYS A 37 -5.65 -7.23 -5.79
N THR A 38 -6.56 -6.31 -5.45
CA THR A 38 -7.80 -6.10 -6.19
C THR A 38 -7.51 -5.60 -7.60
N ALA A 39 -6.66 -4.59 -7.75
CA ALA A 39 -6.28 -4.04 -9.04
C ALA A 39 -5.62 -5.09 -9.93
N LYS A 40 -4.72 -5.91 -9.37
CA LYS A 40 -4.08 -7.02 -10.09
C LYS A 40 -5.10 -8.05 -10.58
N LYS A 41 -6.06 -8.44 -9.73
CA LYS A 41 -7.12 -9.37 -10.15
C LYS A 41 -7.95 -8.80 -11.31
N SER A 42 -8.31 -7.53 -11.25
CA SER A 42 -9.02 -6.86 -12.34
C SER A 42 -8.17 -6.81 -13.61
N LEU A 43 -6.86 -6.53 -13.49
CA LEU A 43 -5.94 -6.54 -14.62
C LEU A 43 -5.87 -7.94 -15.26
N ASP A 44 -5.76 -9.01 -14.47
CA ASP A 44 -5.75 -10.39 -14.95
C ASP A 44 -7.04 -10.74 -15.73
N GLU A 45 -8.19 -10.24 -15.28
CA GLU A 45 -9.47 -10.44 -15.97
C GLU A 45 -9.52 -9.68 -17.31
N ILE A 46 -9.06 -8.43 -17.33
CA ILE A 46 -9.00 -7.64 -18.58
C ILE A 46 -7.96 -8.24 -19.54
N GLN A 47 -6.82 -8.70 -19.03
CA GLN A 47 -5.79 -9.37 -19.81
C GLN A 47 -6.34 -10.59 -20.56
N LYS A 48 -7.17 -11.42 -19.91
CA LYS A 48 -7.83 -12.56 -20.56
C LYS A 48 -8.74 -12.13 -21.71
N ILE A 49 -9.48 -11.04 -21.53
CA ILE A 49 -10.34 -10.47 -22.57
C ILE A 49 -9.49 -9.95 -23.73
N ALA A 50 -8.45 -9.16 -23.44
CA ALA A 50 -7.53 -8.65 -24.45
C ALA A 50 -6.92 -9.79 -25.28
N LEU A 51 -6.43 -10.85 -24.62
CA LEU A 51 -5.86 -12.02 -25.28
C LEU A 51 -6.87 -12.71 -26.20
N SER A 52 -8.14 -12.81 -25.78
CA SER A 52 -9.21 -13.38 -26.62
C SER A 52 -9.50 -12.55 -27.88
N CYS A 53 -9.14 -11.26 -27.86
CA CYS A 53 -9.27 -10.34 -28.98
C CYS A 53 -7.97 -10.19 -29.80
N GLY A 54 -6.90 -10.92 -29.45
CA GLY A 54 -5.60 -10.84 -30.12
C GLY A 54 -4.67 -9.72 -29.63
N PHE A 55 -4.96 -9.15 -28.45
CA PHE A 55 -4.16 -8.09 -27.83
C PHE A 55 -3.61 -8.53 -26.47
N TYR A 56 -2.62 -7.85 -25.93
CA TYR A 56 -2.16 -8.01 -24.56
C TYR A 56 -2.02 -6.64 -23.89
N ILE A 57 -2.22 -6.57 -22.58
CA ILE A 57 -1.99 -5.35 -21.81
C ILE A 57 -0.60 -5.43 -21.19
N ASP A 58 0.18 -4.38 -21.36
CA ASP A 58 1.46 -4.21 -20.69
C ASP A 58 1.21 -3.93 -19.19
N GLU A 59 1.67 -4.81 -18.30
CA GLU A 59 1.43 -4.66 -16.86
C GLU A 59 2.15 -3.46 -16.24
N ASP A 60 3.21 -2.96 -16.87
CA ASP A 60 4.01 -1.85 -16.35
C ASP A 60 3.46 -0.50 -16.83
N THR A 61 2.99 -0.42 -18.07
CA THR A 61 2.48 0.83 -18.66
C THR A 61 0.96 0.94 -18.68
N GLY A 62 0.25 -0.20 -18.67
CA GLY A 62 -1.21 -0.27 -18.85
C GLY A 62 -1.66 -0.15 -20.31
N ASP A 63 -0.74 -0.11 -21.27
CA ASP A 63 -1.06 0.04 -22.67
C ASP A 63 -1.56 -1.27 -23.29
N LEU A 64 -2.55 -1.17 -24.18
CA LEU A 64 -2.99 -2.28 -25.01
C LEU A 64 -2.07 -2.41 -26.24
N LYS A 65 -1.50 -3.58 -26.42
CA LYS A 65 -0.57 -3.90 -27.50
C LYS A 65 -1.11 -5.07 -28.33
N ASP A 66 -0.85 -5.04 -29.62
CA ASP A 66 -1.19 -6.14 -30.53
C ASP A 66 -0.20 -7.30 -30.33
N ILE A 67 -0.66 -8.53 -30.52
CA ILE A 67 0.16 -9.75 -30.43
C ILE A 67 0.88 -10.04 -31.76
N THR A 68 0.64 -9.24 -32.80
CA THR A 68 1.20 -9.43 -34.16
C THR A 68 2.72 -9.58 -34.21
#